data_AF-A0A484QPV7-F1
#
_entry.id   AF-A0A484QPV7-F1
#
_cell.length_a   1.000
_cell.length_b   1.000
_cell.length_c   1.000
_cell.angle_alpha   90.00
_cell.angle_beta   90.00
_cell.angle_gamma   90.00
#
_symmetry.space_group_name_H-M   'P 1'
#
loop_
_entity.id
_entity.type
_entity.pdbx_description
1 polymer ?
#
loop_
_entity_poly.entity_id
_entity_poly.type
_entity_poly.pdbx_seq_one_letter_code
_entity_poly.pdbx_strand_id
1 'polypeptide(L)'
;MSSQDADPPRKTLSLKTVKRSATPASDDDGPRKRTGARARQVAQQVRVKEQSSARREDDAPTKPTPRRGDAASAGAPTRAPREGGRPLRNMQRDGQRETRRDTRPAGGTGASPRPARVRNDAPVAASWDDILEDEDTHDARPAPRPAPRAHATIRARAGSERYTVFAPCPQGMEEALTIELQALGFEDAQADRAGARFTTDWTGVERANLYSRLATRVLVQVAHAPIQHEDDILELARATPWERWFGPEHTLRVDTSAIRSPMKSLQFCNLRAKDGICDRLRDLEGERPSIDTVRPDARVHLFLTAETATLYLDTSGESLFKRGWRLDKGEAPLRENLAAGLLALAGWDPAAPLMDPFCGSGTILIEAAWIALGVPPGISRPFGFERLRDHDSRAWDRLRQEARANVLPQLDAPLVGIDRDPAAIAAAQRNAERAWLSAETIRFEVGDARTALPPADSGWIVTNPPYGERLDMHAQETLWPEWAAQLKRHYAGWHLNVITSDLKFPQALRLKAHRRTPVHNGALDCRLFAFDLVEGSNRHKDGA
;
A
#
# COMPACT_ATOMS: atom_id res chain seq x y z
N MET A 1 2.30 27.65 -47.74
CA MET A 1 3.45 26.79 -47.37
C MET A 1 4.07 27.36 -46.11
N SER A 2 4.36 26.49 -45.13
CA SER A 2 5.20 26.71 -43.93
C SER A 2 5.00 28.00 -43.10
N SER A 3 4.37 27.84 -41.94
CA SER A 3 4.69 28.60 -40.73
C SER A 3 4.58 27.64 -39.54
N GLN A 4 5.61 27.59 -38.70
CA GLN A 4 5.74 26.63 -37.61
C GLN A 4 5.05 27.17 -36.35
N ASP A 5 4.10 26.42 -35.78
CA ASP A 5 3.67 26.64 -34.40
C ASP A 5 4.56 25.81 -33.47
N ALA A 6 5.27 26.49 -32.56
CA ALA A 6 6.16 25.88 -31.59
C ALA A 6 5.46 25.77 -30.22
N ASP A 7 5.38 24.55 -29.72
CA ASP A 7 4.78 24.20 -28.43
C ASP A 7 5.64 24.78 -27.27
N PRO A 8 5.07 25.47 -26.25
CA PRO A 8 5.85 26.13 -25.21
C PRO A 8 6.42 25.12 -24.19
N PRO A 9 7.65 25.33 -23.68
CA PRO A 9 8.33 24.36 -22.84
C PRO A 9 7.68 24.20 -21.45
N ARG A 10 7.55 22.93 -21.01
CA ARG A 10 7.11 22.56 -19.66
C ARG A 10 8.05 23.15 -18.60
N LYS A 11 7.50 23.88 -17.64
CA LYS A 11 8.25 24.49 -16.53
C LYS A 11 8.37 23.50 -15.35
N THR A 12 9.54 22.88 -15.18
CA THR A 12 9.91 22.22 -13.93
C THR A 12 10.22 23.27 -12.86
N LEU A 13 9.41 23.32 -11.80
CA LEU A 13 9.55 24.29 -10.71
C LEU A 13 10.52 23.77 -9.64
N SER A 14 11.76 24.25 -9.67
CA SER A 14 12.73 24.08 -8.59
C SER A 14 12.48 25.12 -7.47
N LEU A 15 12.45 24.64 -6.21
CA LEU A 15 12.14 25.46 -5.04
C LEU A 15 13.25 26.46 -4.71
N LYS A 16 12.92 27.76 -4.60
CA LYS A 16 13.85 28.81 -4.12
C LYS A 16 13.73 29.00 -2.60
N THR A 17 14.82 28.74 -1.89
CA THR A 17 14.92 28.94 -0.44
C THR A 17 15.12 30.42 -0.08
N VAL A 18 14.27 30.97 0.80
CA VAL A 18 14.41 32.33 1.36
C VAL A 18 15.19 32.26 2.67
N LYS A 19 16.32 32.99 2.76
CA LYS A 19 17.09 33.16 4.01
C LYS A 19 16.34 34.08 4.99
N ARG A 20 16.36 33.74 6.28
CA ARG A 20 16.03 34.64 7.39
C ARG A 20 17.25 34.81 8.29
N SER A 21 17.51 36.02 8.74
CA SER A 21 18.70 36.43 9.50
C SER A 21 18.61 36.09 10.99
N ALA A 22 19.78 36.01 11.63
CA ALA A 22 19.92 35.73 13.07
C ALA A 22 20.39 36.97 13.86
N THR A 23 20.08 36.99 15.15
CA THR A 23 20.58 37.92 16.18
C THR A 23 20.69 37.16 17.52
N PRO A 24 21.45 37.66 18.53
CA PRO A 24 22.45 36.81 19.18
C PRO A 24 22.04 36.26 20.56
N ALA A 25 22.90 35.39 21.10
CA ALA A 25 22.74 34.75 22.39
C ALA A 25 23.11 35.66 23.58
N SER A 26 22.61 35.27 24.76
CA SER A 26 23.11 35.69 26.08
C SER A 26 23.21 34.44 26.97
N ASP A 27 24.38 34.23 27.57
CA ASP A 27 24.61 33.19 28.57
C ASP A 27 23.89 33.51 29.89
N ASP A 28 23.34 32.50 30.59
CA ASP A 28 23.71 32.23 31.99
C ASP A 28 23.23 30.87 32.56
N ASP A 29 24.06 30.34 33.46
CA ASP A 29 23.89 29.43 34.62
C ASP A 29 23.01 28.14 34.65
N GLY A 30 23.60 27.08 35.24
CA GLY A 30 22.94 26.20 36.23
C GLY A 30 22.14 24.95 35.78
N PRO A 31 22.47 23.73 36.26
CA PRO A 31 21.74 22.50 35.90
C PRO A 31 20.43 22.31 36.68
N ARG A 32 19.31 22.75 36.11
CA ARG A 32 17.96 22.53 36.69
C ARG A 32 17.45 21.09 36.48
N LYS A 33 17.45 20.28 37.56
CA LYS A 33 16.74 18.99 37.64
C LYS A 33 15.24 19.16 37.35
N ARG A 34 14.75 18.64 36.21
CA ARG A 34 13.32 18.67 35.84
C ARG A 34 12.58 17.40 36.25
N THR A 35 11.94 17.43 37.42
CA THR A 35 10.96 16.42 37.87
C THR A 35 9.60 16.61 37.18
N GLY A 36 9.51 16.29 35.89
CA GLY A 36 8.28 16.42 35.09
C GLY A 36 7.31 15.23 35.19
N ALA A 37 6.02 15.48 35.02
CA ALA A 37 4.95 14.47 35.09
C ALA A 37 5.16 13.27 34.12
N ARG A 38 5.81 13.50 32.96
CA ARG A 38 6.20 12.43 32.02
C ARG A 38 7.05 11.33 32.66
N ALA A 39 7.96 11.65 33.58
CA ALA A 39 8.79 10.63 34.24
C ALA A 39 7.95 9.68 35.11
N ARG A 40 6.87 10.19 35.74
CA ARG A 40 5.92 9.36 36.50
C ARG A 40 5.09 8.49 35.58
N GLN A 41 4.66 9.02 34.43
CA GLN A 41 3.92 8.26 33.41
C GLN A 41 4.74 7.09 32.84
N VAL A 42 6.02 7.29 32.52
CA VAL A 42 6.90 6.20 32.05
C VAL A 42 7.11 5.16 33.14
N ALA A 43 7.39 5.56 34.38
CA ALA A 43 7.53 4.61 35.50
C ALA A 43 6.25 3.80 35.74
N GLN A 44 5.07 4.41 35.59
CA GLN A 44 3.78 3.75 35.76
C GLN A 44 3.46 2.79 34.60
N GLN A 45 3.88 3.10 33.37
CA GLN A 45 3.76 2.21 32.21
C GLN A 45 4.70 0.98 32.30
N VAL A 46 5.94 1.15 32.77
CA VAL A 46 6.86 0.04 33.02
C VAL A 46 6.26 -0.93 34.04
N ARG A 47 5.72 -0.41 35.15
CA ARG A 47 5.13 -1.23 36.23
C ARG A 47 3.89 -2.02 35.79
N VAL A 48 3.05 -1.45 34.91
CA VAL A 48 1.92 -2.17 34.30
C VAL A 48 2.40 -3.25 33.33
N LYS A 49 3.49 -2.99 32.58
CA LYS A 49 4.09 -3.98 31.69
C LYS A 49 4.64 -5.18 32.48
N GLU A 50 5.38 -4.94 33.55
CA GLU A 50 5.91 -5.97 34.47
C GLU A 50 4.80 -6.82 35.11
N GLN A 51 3.71 -6.19 35.57
CA GLN A 51 2.54 -6.91 36.10
C GLN A 51 1.80 -7.74 35.03
N SER A 52 1.84 -7.30 33.77
CA SER A 52 1.24 -8.04 32.64
C SER A 52 2.08 -9.23 32.16
N SER A 53 3.41 -9.18 32.33
CA SER A 53 4.30 -10.32 32.06
C SER A 53 4.20 -11.38 33.15
N ALA A 54 4.19 -10.99 34.44
CA ALA A 54 4.04 -11.93 35.55
C ALA A 54 2.73 -12.75 35.43
N ARG A 55 1.61 -12.12 35.06
CA ARG A 55 0.33 -12.80 34.84
C ARG A 55 0.27 -13.71 33.59
N ARG A 56 1.30 -13.72 32.74
CA ARG A 56 1.38 -14.63 31.58
C ARG A 56 2.20 -15.88 31.84
N GLU A 57 2.96 -15.94 32.93
CA GLU A 57 3.75 -17.11 33.31
C GLU A 57 2.94 -18.11 34.17
N ASP A 58 1.92 -17.63 34.89
CA ASP A 58 1.06 -18.47 35.76
C ASP A 58 -0.02 -19.28 35.01
N ASP A 59 -0.28 -19.03 33.72
CA ASP A 59 -1.49 -19.51 33.00
C ASP A 59 -1.17 -20.45 31.83
N ALA A 60 -0.26 -21.41 32.05
CA ALA A 60 0.14 -22.44 31.09
C ALA A 60 -0.56 -23.80 31.36
N PRO A 61 -1.37 -24.35 30.43
CA PRO A 61 -2.12 -25.58 30.68
C PRO A 61 -1.26 -26.84 30.60
N THR A 62 -1.27 -27.64 31.67
CA THR A 62 -0.60 -28.94 31.77
C THR A 62 -1.31 -30.02 30.94
N LYS A 63 -0.55 -30.76 30.11
CA LYS A 63 -1.05 -31.89 29.32
C LYS A 63 -1.32 -33.12 30.19
N PRO A 64 -2.46 -33.82 30.04
CA PRO A 64 -2.68 -35.12 30.68
C PRO A 64 -1.99 -36.27 29.91
N THR A 65 -1.49 -37.25 30.65
CA THR A 65 -0.90 -38.50 30.14
C THR A 65 -1.95 -39.61 29.95
N PRO A 66 -1.75 -40.57 29.03
CA PRO A 66 -2.71 -41.65 28.79
C PRO A 66 -2.53 -42.82 29.76
N ARG A 67 -3.64 -43.46 30.16
CA ARG A 67 -3.65 -44.78 30.82
C ARG A 67 -4.44 -45.81 29.98
N ARG A 68 -4.01 -47.07 30.06
CA ARG A 68 -4.60 -48.26 29.41
C ARG A 68 -5.45 -49.09 30.40
N GLY A 69 -6.37 -49.90 29.86
CA GLY A 69 -7.02 -51.05 30.50
C GLY A 69 -8.21 -50.69 31.40
N ASP A 70 -9.38 -51.34 31.36
CA ASP A 70 -9.66 -52.77 31.08
C ASP A 70 -11.02 -53.01 30.37
N ALA A 71 -11.53 -54.25 30.39
CA ALA A 71 -12.38 -54.84 29.35
C ALA A 71 -13.78 -55.35 29.81
N ALA A 72 -14.48 -56.04 28.88
CA ALA A 72 -15.77 -56.76 28.98
C ALA A 72 -17.05 -55.89 28.86
N SER A 73 -18.19 -56.35 28.31
CA SER A 73 -18.60 -57.64 27.70
C SER A 73 -19.65 -57.40 26.58
N ALA A 74 -19.52 -58.06 25.41
CA ALA A 74 -20.29 -59.23 24.93
C ALA A 74 -21.82 -59.06 24.69
N GLY A 75 -22.23 -59.21 23.42
CA GLY A 75 -23.64 -59.28 23.00
C GLY A 75 -23.81 -59.57 21.49
N ALA A 76 -24.07 -60.84 21.14
CA ALA A 76 -24.41 -61.37 19.81
C ALA A 76 -25.51 -62.45 20.00
N PRO A 77 -26.30 -62.93 19.01
CA PRO A 77 -25.92 -63.38 17.65
C PRO A 77 -26.89 -62.88 16.52
N THR A 78 -26.74 -63.14 15.20
CA THR A 78 -26.94 -64.44 14.49
C THR A 78 -26.34 -64.54 13.06
N ARG A 79 -25.84 -65.75 12.74
CA ARG A 79 -25.79 -66.53 11.45
C ARG A 79 -26.44 -65.92 10.17
N ALA A 80 -26.02 -66.19 8.92
CA ALA A 80 -25.13 -67.21 8.32
C ALA A 80 -24.68 -66.83 6.86
N PRO A 81 -23.92 -67.65 6.07
CA PRO A 81 -22.92 -67.15 5.10
C PRO A 81 -23.09 -67.55 3.61
N ARG A 82 -22.20 -67.03 2.74
CA ARG A 82 -21.50 -67.67 1.58
C ARG A 82 -20.44 -66.70 1.04
N GLU A 83 -19.14 -67.00 1.18
CA GLU A 83 -18.27 -67.78 0.26
C GLU A 83 -17.94 -67.11 -1.09
N GLY A 84 -16.64 -66.94 -1.37
CA GLY A 84 -16.14 -66.58 -2.71
C GLY A 84 -14.82 -65.78 -2.74
N GLY A 85 -13.69 -66.45 -3.02
CA GLY A 85 -12.51 -65.85 -3.66
C GLY A 85 -11.59 -64.95 -2.82
N ARG A 86 -10.42 -65.46 -2.44
CA ARG A 86 -9.34 -64.74 -1.72
C ARG A 86 -8.13 -64.43 -2.67
N PRO A 87 -7.09 -63.67 -2.26
CA PRO A 87 -6.70 -62.47 -3.00
C PRO A 87 -5.15 -62.28 -3.16
N LEU A 88 -4.71 -61.03 -3.43
CA LEU A 88 -3.35 -60.51 -3.16
C LEU A 88 -2.23 -61.09 -4.09
N ARG A 89 -1.04 -60.49 -4.26
CA ARG A 89 -0.37 -59.31 -3.64
C ARG A 89 0.76 -58.78 -4.55
N ASN A 90 1.23 -57.56 -4.28
CA ASN A 90 2.64 -57.10 -4.10
C ASN A 90 3.83 -57.86 -4.72
N MET A 91 5.01 -57.26 -4.98
CA MET A 91 5.55 -55.88 -5.07
C MET A 91 7.09 -56.06 -5.20
N GLN A 92 7.86 -55.06 -5.67
CA GLN A 92 9.34 -54.99 -5.55
C GLN A 92 10.14 -56.06 -6.34
N ARG A 93 11.41 -55.89 -6.72
CA ARG A 93 12.32 -54.71 -6.83
C ARG A 93 13.48 -55.05 -7.80
N ASP A 94 14.08 -54.00 -8.37
CA ASP A 94 15.50 -53.78 -8.70
C ASP A 94 16.47 -54.98 -8.90
N GLY A 95 17.29 -54.95 -9.99
CA GLY A 95 18.66 -55.49 -9.90
C GLY A 95 19.40 -56.03 -11.13
N GLN A 96 19.93 -55.13 -11.99
CA GLN A 96 21.25 -55.19 -12.68
C GLN A 96 21.72 -56.36 -13.60
N ARG A 97 22.40 -55.95 -14.69
CA ARG A 97 23.57 -56.59 -15.38
C ARG A 97 23.37 -57.96 -16.08
N GLU A 98 24.07 -58.33 -17.16
CA GLU A 98 24.90 -57.64 -18.18
C GLU A 98 25.12 -58.60 -19.40
N THR A 99 26.02 -58.28 -20.35
CA THR A 99 26.48 -59.07 -21.54
C THR A 99 25.62 -58.98 -22.82
N ARG A 100 26.10 -58.40 -23.95
CA ARG A 100 27.06 -58.89 -24.99
C ARG A 100 26.52 -60.12 -25.76
N ARG A 101 26.57 -60.22 -27.10
CA ARG A 101 27.39 -59.52 -28.13
C ARG A 101 26.84 -59.78 -29.57
N ASP A 102 27.28 -58.95 -30.54
CA ASP A 102 27.36 -59.18 -32.01
C ASP A 102 26.04 -59.46 -32.80
N THR A 103 25.83 -59.12 -34.09
CA THR A 103 26.71 -58.75 -35.23
C THR A 103 26.12 -57.64 -36.15
N ARG A 104 26.99 -57.01 -36.96
CA ARG A 104 26.71 -56.24 -38.22
C ARG A 104 27.20 -57.07 -39.43
N PRO A 105 26.77 -56.90 -40.70
CA PRO A 105 26.93 -55.70 -41.58
C PRO A 105 25.72 -55.44 -42.53
N ALA A 106 25.70 -54.57 -43.57
CA ALA A 106 26.26 -53.22 -43.86
C ALA A 106 25.58 -52.63 -45.13
N GLY A 107 25.76 -51.31 -45.40
CA GLY A 107 25.35 -50.62 -46.65
C GLY A 107 23.98 -49.90 -46.58
N GLY A 108 23.75 -48.73 -47.20
CA GLY A 108 24.67 -47.82 -47.89
C GLY A 108 23.96 -46.69 -48.67
N THR A 109 24.55 -45.49 -48.71
CA THR A 109 24.20 -44.31 -49.56
C THR A 109 22.89 -43.55 -49.29
N GLY A 110 22.89 -42.20 -49.47
CA GLY A 110 21.65 -41.40 -49.58
C GLY A 110 21.64 -39.97 -49.03
N ALA A 111 22.25 -39.01 -49.75
CA ALA A 111 21.93 -37.56 -49.84
C ALA A 111 21.58 -36.69 -48.59
N SER A 112 22.33 -35.59 -48.43
CA SER A 112 21.95 -34.43 -47.58
C SER A 112 21.02 -33.44 -48.29
N PRO A 113 19.98 -32.90 -47.64
CA PRO A 113 19.22 -31.75 -48.13
C PRO A 113 19.69 -30.41 -47.53
N ARG A 114 19.34 -29.31 -48.21
CA ARG A 114 19.64 -27.91 -47.85
C ARG A 114 18.91 -27.46 -46.56
N PRO A 115 19.44 -26.47 -45.81
CA PRO A 115 18.74 -25.90 -44.66
C PRO A 115 17.55 -25.03 -45.09
N ALA A 116 16.39 -25.24 -44.45
CA ALA A 116 15.23 -24.38 -44.57
C ALA A 116 15.36 -23.15 -43.66
N ARG A 117 14.76 -22.02 -44.06
CA ARG A 117 14.69 -20.79 -43.25
C ARG A 117 13.81 -21.03 -42.03
N VAL A 118 14.34 -20.82 -40.83
CA VAL A 118 13.55 -20.65 -39.61
C VAL A 118 13.21 -19.17 -39.48
N ARG A 119 11.93 -18.84 -39.32
CA ARG A 119 11.49 -17.53 -38.84
C ARG A 119 11.64 -17.52 -37.32
N ASN A 120 12.29 -16.49 -36.79
CA ASN A 120 12.20 -16.19 -35.36
C ASN A 120 10.94 -15.34 -35.13
N ASP A 121 9.85 -15.99 -34.73
CA ASP A 121 8.71 -15.28 -34.17
C ASP A 121 8.98 -15.10 -32.66
N ALA A 122 9.16 -13.85 -32.23
CA ALA A 122 9.27 -13.50 -30.82
C ALA A 122 7.87 -13.49 -30.16
N PRO A 123 7.73 -13.84 -28.88
CA PRO A 123 6.44 -13.84 -28.22
C PRO A 123 5.93 -12.40 -28.04
N VAL A 124 4.76 -12.12 -28.60
CA VAL A 124 4.03 -10.86 -28.40
C VAL A 124 3.47 -10.85 -26.98
N ALA A 125 3.72 -9.78 -26.22
CA ALA A 125 3.14 -9.61 -24.90
C ALA A 125 1.60 -9.44 -25.00
N ALA A 126 0.86 -10.07 -24.09
CA ALA A 126 -0.61 -10.00 -24.06
C ALA A 126 -1.09 -8.55 -23.88
N SER A 127 -2.14 -8.16 -24.61
CA SER A 127 -2.75 -6.85 -24.46
C SER A 127 -3.53 -6.76 -23.14
N TRP A 128 -3.75 -5.54 -22.65
CA TRP A 128 -4.63 -5.25 -21.53
C TRP A 128 -6.12 -5.54 -21.79
N ASP A 129 -6.47 -5.91 -23.03
CA ASP A 129 -7.84 -6.11 -23.51
C ASP A 129 -8.33 -7.57 -23.40
N ASP A 130 -7.44 -8.55 -23.37
CA ASP A 130 -7.79 -9.97 -23.62
C ASP A 130 -8.41 -10.75 -22.43
N ILE A 131 -8.82 -10.09 -21.35
CA ILE A 131 -9.42 -10.76 -20.17
C ILE A 131 -10.57 -9.94 -19.57
N LEU A 132 -11.74 -9.97 -20.21
CA LEU A 132 -13.05 -9.77 -19.53
C LEU A 132 -14.27 -10.32 -20.31
N GLU A 133 -14.09 -11.11 -21.37
CA GLU A 133 -15.18 -11.76 -22.12
C GLU A 133 -15.09 -13.29 -22.01
N ASP A 134 -15.86 -13.88 -21.09
CA ASP A 134 -16.53 -15.18 -21.26
C ASP A 134 -17.33 -15.56 -19.99
N GLU A 135 -18.63 -15.27 -19.97
CA GLU A 135 -19.69 -16.11 -19.37
C GLU A 135 -21.06 -15.43 -19.61
N ASP A 136 -21.71 -15.72 -20.75
CA ASP A 136 -23.18 -15.89 -20.82
C ASP A 136 -23.62 -16.33 -22.24
N THR A 137 -23.74 -17.65 -22.43
CA THR A 137 -24.60 -18.20 -23.50
C THR A 137 -25.42 -19.36 -22.95
N HIS A 138 -26.74 -19.20 -22.85
CA HIS A 138 -27.74 -20.26 -23.03
C HIS A 138 -29.12 -19.61 -23.28
N ASP A 139 -29.77 -19.98 -24.39
CA ASP A 139 -31.03 -19.40 -24.87
C ASP A 139 -32.26 -20.15 -24.30
N ALA A 140 -33.18 -19.42 -23.66
CA ALA A 140 -34.55 -19.89 -23.37
C ALA A 140 -35.52 -18.71 -23.07
N ARG A 141 -36.43 -18.41 -24.00
CA ARG A 141 -37.51 -17.42 -23.79
C ARG A 141 -38.69 -17.98 -22.96
N PRO A 142 -39.27 -17.16 -22.06
CA PRO A 142 -40.73 -17.15 -21.93
C PRO A 142 -41.39 -15.75 -21.77
N ALA A 143 -42.61 -15.67 -22.34
CA ALA A 143 -43.73 -14.71 -22.19
C ALA A 143 -43.62 -13.35 -21.44
N PRO A 144 -44.33 -12.29 -21.92
CA PRO A 144 -44.27 -10.94 -21.35
C PRO A 144 -45.08 -10.78 -20.05
N ARG A 145 -44.57 -9.97 -19.11
CA ARG A 145 -45.30 -9.44 -17.94
C ARG A 145 -45.30 -7.90 -17.94
N PRO A 146 -46.29 -7.25 -17.30
CA PRO A 146 -46.63 -5.86 -17.59
C PRO A 146 -45.63 -4.84 -17.01
N ALA A 147 -45.55 -3.68 -17.67
CA ALA A 147 -44.62 -2.62 -17.32
C ALA A 147 -44.85 -2.06 -15.89
N PRO A 148 -43.78 -1.87 -15.09
CA PRO A 148 -43.85 -1.01 -13.92
C PRO A 148 -43.99 0.46 -14.34
N ARG A 149 -44.70 1.23 -13.51
CA ARG A 149 -45.11 2.61 -13.81
C ARG A 149 -43.92 3.57 -13.90
N ALA A 150 -44.08 4.62 -14.69
CA ALA A 150 -43.11 5.71 -14.79
C ALA A 150 -42.85 6.36 -13.43
N HIS A 151 -41.64 6.20 -12.91
CA HIS A 151 -41.08 7.09 -11.90
C HIS A 151 -40.40 8.27 -12.60
N ALA A 152 -40.40 9.42 -11.94
CA ALA A 152 -40.26 10.73 -12.57
C ALA A 152 -38.97 10.90 -13.38
N THR A 153 -39.12 11.58 -14.52
CA THR A 153 -38.04 12.00 -15.42
C THR A 153 -36.92 12.67 -14.64
N ILE A 154 -35.72 12.09 -14.65
CA ILE A 154 -34.52 12.73 -14.08
C ILE A 154 -34.27 14.01 -14.86
N ARG A 155 -34.57 15.16 -14.25
CA ARG A 155 -34.21 16.48 -14.77
C ARG A 155 -32.68 16.54 -14.87
N ALA A 156 -32.19 17.04 -16.00
CA ALA A 156 -30.77 17.33 -16.19
C ALA A 156 -30.23 18.18 -15.02
N ARG A 157 -29.18 17.71 -14.35
CA ARG A 157 -28.53 18.44 -13.27
C ARG A 157 -27.66 19.56 -13.85
N ALA A 158 -28.14 20.79 -13.76
CA ALA A 158 -27.30 21.97 -13.88
C ALA A 158 -26.47 22.14 -12.60
N GLY A 159 -25.14 22.15 -12.75
CA GLY A 159 -24.19 22.18 -11.63
C GLY A 159 -23.98 20.79 -11.00
N SER A 160 -22.76 20.27 -11.05
CA SER A 160 -22.39 19.09 -10.26
C SER A 160 -22.33 19.46 -8.78
N GLU A 161 -22.95 18.63 -7.93
CA GLU A 161 -22.94 18.83 -6.49
C GLU A 161 -21.52 18.68 -5.95
N ARG A 162 -21.07 19.69 -5.18
CA ARG A 162 -19.74 19.74 -4.59
C ARG A 162 -19.77 19.20 -3.16
N TYR A 163 -18.83 18.34 -2.83
CA TYR A 163 -18.63 17.76 -1.51
C TYR A 163 -17.34 18.29 -0.87
N THR A 164 -17.34 18.42 0.45
CA THR A 164 -16.11 18.56 1.23
C THR A 164 -15.50 17.18 1.43
N VAL A 165 -14.21 17.04 1.10
CA VAL A 165 -13.50 15.76 1.16
C VAL A 165 -12.29 15.87 2.07
N PHE A 166 -12.02 14.83 2.86
CA PHE A 166 -10.80 14.67 3.63
C PHE A 166 -10.04 13.42 3.18
N ALA A 167 -8.76 13.58 2.87
CA ALA A 167 -7.84 12.50 2.52
C ALA A 167 -6.79 12.33 3.63
N PRO A 168 -6.94 11.38 4.57
CA PRO A 168 -5.92 11.11 5.59
C PRO A 168 -4.65 10.52 4.96
N CYS A 169 -3.47 10.90 5.45
CA CYS A 169 -2.15 10.41 5.02
C CYS A 169 -1.27 9.98 6.21
N PRO A 170 -0.12 9.31 5.97
CA PRO A 170 0.91 9.16 7.00
C PRO A 170 1.37 10.54 7.50
N GLN A 171 1.63 10.67 8.80
CA GLN A 171 2.11 11.93 9.38
C GLN A 171 3.52 12.26 8.89
N GLY A 172 3.71 13.49 8.40
CA GLY A 172 4.88 13.94 7.65
C GLY A 172 4.67 14.00 6.13
N MET A 173 3.48 13.64 5.63
CA MET A 173 3.12 13.63 4.19
C MET A 173 2.04 14.65 3.84
N GLU A 174 1.56 15.45 4.79
CA GLU A 174 0.44 16.40 4.63
C GLU A 174 0.68 17.40 3.47
N GLU A 175 1.87 18.00 3.43
CA GLU A 175 2.28 18.92 2.36
C GLU A 175 2.44 18.20 1.02
N ALA A 176 3.03 17.00 1.01
CA ALA A 176 3.22 16.21 -0.21
C ALA A 176 1.89 15.74 -0.82
N LEU A 177 0.94 15.29 0.01
CA LEU A 177 -0.42 14.96 -0.42
C LEU A 177 -1.15 16.21 -0.95
N THR A 178 -0.95 17.37 -0.34
CA THR A 178 -1.56 18.62 -0.82
C THR A 178 -1.07 18.96 -2.22
N ILE A 179 0.23 18.83 -2.48
CA ILE A 179 0.82 19.03 -3.81
C ILE A 179 0.32 17.97 -4.81
N GLU A 180 0.22 16.70 -4.42
CA GLU A 180 -0.37 15.64 -5.25
C GLU A 180 -1.81 15.98 -5.65
N LEU A 181 -2.66 16.37 -4.69
CA LEU A 181 -4.06 16.71 -4.96
C LEU A 181 -4.18 17.94 -5.87
N GLN A 182 -3.37 18.97 -5.67
CA GLN A 182 -3.31 20.14 -6.56
C GLN A 182 -2.90 19.74 -7.99
N ALA A 183 -1.91 18.84 -8.15
CA ALA A 183 -1.52 18.30 -9.45
C ALA A 183 -2.62 17.44 -10.11
N LEU A 184 -3.53 16.84 -9.33
CA LEU A 184 -4.73 16.14 -9.79
C LEU A 184 -5.95 17.06 -10.04
N GLY A 185 -5.73 18.37 -10.05
CA GLY A 185 -6.74 19.40 -10.33
C GLY A 185 -7.62 19.78 -9.14
N PHE A 186 -7.24 19.42 -7.91
CA PHE A 186 -7.91 19.89 -6.69
C PHE A 186 -7.19 21.14 -6.17
N GLU A 187 -7.36 22.27 -6.88
CA GLU A 187 -6.66 23.54 -6.61
C GLU A 187 -6.88 24.07 -5.18
N ASP A 188 -8.06 23.80 -4.60
CA ASP A 188 -8.41 24.22 -3.24
C ASP A 188 -7.89 23.28 -2.14
N ALA A 189 -7.09 22.26 -2.49
CA ALA A 189 -6.53 21.34 -1.52
C ALA A 189 -5.60 22.06 -0.53
N GLN A 190 -5.80 21.78 0.75
CA GLN A 190 -5.09 22.36 1.88
C GLN A 190 -4.66 21.26 2.85
N ALA A 191 -3.40 21.33 3.29
CA ALA A 191 -2.87 20.47 4.33
C ALA A 191 -3.69 20.63 5.63
N ASP A 192 -4.00 19.52 6.27
CA ASP A 192 -4.58 19.46 7.61
C ASP A 192 -3.87 18.37 8.41
N ARG A 193 -4.06 18.33 9.73
CA ARG A 193 -3.35 17.37 10.59
C ARG A 193 -3.58 15.91 10.13
N ALA A 194 -2.50 15.24 9.71
CA ALA A 194 -2.51 13.88 9.18
C ALA A 194 -3.40 13.68 7.93
N GLY A 195 -3.55 14.70 7.07
CA GLY A 195 -4.22 14.58 5.78
C GLY A 195 -4.26 15.88 4.98
N ALA A 196 -5.21 15.95 4.05
CA ALA A 196 -5.56 17.17 3.35
C ALA A 196 -7.09 17.27 3.18
N ARG A 197 -7.62 18.50 3.17
CA ARG A 197 -9.01 18.80 2.80
C ARG A 197 -9.05 19.45 1.42
N PHE A 198 -10.09 19.17 0.64
CA PHE A 198 -10.37 19.78 -0.66
C PHE A 198 -11.88 19.71 -0.94
N THR A 199 -12.36 20.40 -1.98
CA THR A 199 -13.75 20.25 -2.44
C THR A 199 -13.83 19.81 -3.89
N THR A 200 -14.76 18.91 -4.19
CA THR A 200 -14.90 18.37 -5.54
C THR A 200 -16.29 17.76 -5.77
N ASP A 201 -16.64 17.49 -7.01
CA ASP A 201 -17.85 16.71 -7.33
C ASP A 201 -17.57 15.20 -7.29
N TRP A 202 -18.60 14.39 -7.57
CA TRP A 202 -18.50 12.93 -7.44
C TRP A 202 -17.44 12.32 -8.36
N THR A 203 -17.35 12.78 -9.61
CA THR A 203 -16.30 12.32 -10.55
C THR A 203 -14.90 12.67 -10.05
N GLY A 204 -14.74 13.81 -9.36
CA GLY A 204 -13.50 14.11 -8.64
C GLY A 204 -13.22 13.23 -7.42
N VAL A 205 -14.25 12.74 -6.71
CA VAL A 205 -14.09 11.73 -5.65
C VAL A 205 -13.58 10.40 -6.23
N GLU A 206 -14.14 9.96 -7.36
CA GLU A 206 -13.70 8.77 -8.10
C GLU A 206 -12.25 8.95 -8.61
N ARG A 207 -11.93 10.12 -9.18
CA ARG A 207 -10.57 10.50 -9.62
C ARG A 207 -9.57 10.50 -8.46
N ALA A 208 -9.92 11.04 -7.30
CA ALA A 208 -9.05 11.05 -6.12
C ALA A 208 -8.73 9.63 -5.63
N ASN A 209 -9.72 8.73 -5.63
CA ASN A 209 -9.52 7.31 -5.30
C ASN A 209 -8.63 6.57 -6.30
N LEU A 210 -8.80 6.85 -7.60
CA LEU A 210 -8.04 6.22 -8.68
C LEU A 210 -6.56 6.66 -8.69
N TYR A 211 -6.30 7.97 -8.49
CA TYR A 211 -4.99 8.57 -8.75
C TYR A 211 -4.14 8.87 -7.51
N SER A 212 -4.71 9.10 -6.32
CA SER A 212 -3.89 9.49 -5.16
C SER A 212 -3.01 8.34 -4.67
N ARG A 213 -1.69 8.56 -4.68
CA ARG A 213 -0.70 7.61 -4.18
C ARG A 213 -0.49 7.81 -2.69
N LEU A 214 -0.59 9.05 -2.18
CA LEU A 214 -0.24 9.38 -0.80
C LEU A 214 -1.40 9.24 0.19
N ALA A 215 -2.65 9.42 -0.27
CA ALA A 215 -3.82 9.22 0.57
C ALA A 215 -3.90 7.77 1.09
N THR A 216 -4.46 7.65 2.29
CA THR A 216 -4.82 6.36 2.90
C THR A 216 -6.25 5.99 2.54
N ARG A 217 -7.13 6.99 2.41
CA ARG A 217 -8.56 6.91 2.06
C ARG A 217 -9.03 8.23 1.46
N VAL A 218 -10.19 8.25 0.83
CA VAL A 218 -10.94 9.44 0.40
C VAL A 218 -12.28 9.45 1.11
N LEU A 219 -12.46 10.39 2.04
CA LEU A 219 -13.60 10.47 2.94
C LEU A 219 -14.49 11.67 2.59
N VAL A 220 -15.70 11.41 2.12
CA VAL A 220 -16.69 12.44 1.77
C VAL A 220 -17.43 12.85 3.03
N GLN A 221 -17.39 14.14 3.40
CA GLN A 221 -18.12 14.64 4.57
C GLN A 221 -19.63 14.68 4.25
N VAL A 222 -20.43 13.89 4.98
CA VAL A 222 -21.89 13.82 4.81
C VAL A 222 -22.65 14.57 5.91
N ALA A 223 -22.06 14.74 7.09
CA ALA A 223 -22.60 15.61 8.14
C ALA A 223 -21.52 16.11 9.11
N HIS A 224 -21.78 17.27 9.73
CA HIS A 224 -20.91 17.90 10.72
C HIS A 224 -21.75 18.74 11.68
N ALA A 225 -21.53 18.59 13.00
CA ALA A 225 -22.21 19.37 14.02
C ALA A 225 -21.37 19.51 15.30
N PRO A 226 -21.63 20.54 16.13
CA PRO A 226 -21.14 20.57 17.50
C PRO A 226 -21.73 19.40 18.31
N ILE A 227 -20.99 18.93 19.31
CA ILE A 227 -21.41 17.86 20.23
C ILE A 227 -20.96 18.18 21.66
N GLN A 228 -21.75 17.72 22.63
CA GLN A 228 -21.48 17.77 24.07
C GLN A 228 -21.69 16.41 24.73
N HIS A 229 -22.66 15.61 24.24
CA HIS A 229 -23.07 14.31 24.78
C HIS A 229 -23.06 13.24 23.68
N GLU A 230 -22.99 11.96 24.05
CA GLU A 230 -23.03 10.87 23.06
C GLU A 230 -24.39 10.74 22.33
N ASP A 231 -25.46 11.35 22.84
CA ASP A 231 -26.78 11.37 22.18
C ASP A 231 -26.82 12.31 20.97
N ASP A 232 -26.08 13.43 21.00
CA ASP A 232 -25.92 14.36 19.87
C ASP A 232 -25.35 13.62 18.63
N ILE A 233 -24.57 12.55 18.85
CA ILE A 233 -24.02 11.69 17.80
C ILE A 233 -25.12 10.83 17.15
N LEU A 234 -26.08 10.32 17.93
CA LEU A 234 -27.23 9.61 17.38
C LEU A 234 -28.12 10.58 16.59
N GLU A 235 -28.38 11.77 17.12
CA GLU A 235 -29.21 12.77 16.43
C GLU A 235 -28.59 13.20 15.11
N LEU A 236 -27.29 13.52 15.10
CA LEU A 236 -26.54 13.83 13.87
C LEU A 236 -26.61 12.68 12.86
N ALA A 237 -26.40 11.44 13.32
CA ALA A 237 -26.50 10.27 12.46
C ALA A 237 -27.92 10.08 11.91
N ARG A 238 -28.96 10.19 12.74
CA ARG A 238 -30.36 10.02 12.30
C ARG A 238 -30.83 11.15 11.37
N ALA A 239 -30.30 12.35 11.52
CA ALA A 239 -30.61 13.49 10.65
C ALA A 239 -29.94 13.41 9.26
N THR A 240 -28.83 12.66 9.12
CA THR A 240 -28.06 12.55 7.87
C THR A 240 -28.77 11.69 6.82
N PRO A 241 -28.94 12.12 5.56
CA PRO A 241 -29.63 11.35 4.50
C PRO A 241 -28.82 10.17 3.97
N TRP A 242 -28.88 9.03 4.68
CA TRP A 242 -28.21 7.78 4.32
C TRP A 242 -28.82 7.05 3.13
N GLU A 243 -30.15 7.14 2.97
CA GLU A 243 -30.94 6.55 1.89
C GLU A 243 -30.45 6.92 0.49
N ARG A 244 -29.75 8.05 0.38
CA ARG A 244 -29.08 8.51 -0.84
C ARG A 244 -27.90 7.62 -1.26
N TRP A 245 -27.26 6.95 -0.30
CA TRP A 245 -25.97 6.27 -0.47
C TRP A 245 -26.09 4.75 -0.32
N PHE A 246 -26.91 4.29 0.62
CA PHE A 246 -27.15 2.88 0.91
C PHE A 246 -28.44 2.69 1.71
N GLY A 247 -28.92 1.46 1.81
CA GLY A 247 -30.11 1.11 2.58
C GLY A 247 -30.09 -0.35 3.06
N PRO A 248 -31.26 -0.93 3.42
CA PRO A 248 -31.36 -2.25 4.04
C PRO A 248 -30.73 -3.41 3.25
N GLU A 249 -30.69 -3.28 1.91
CA GLU A 249 -30.08 -4.24 1.00
C GLU A 249 -28.54 -4.28 1.06
N HIS A 250 -27.91 -3.31 1.72
CA HIS A 250 -26.46 -3.18 1.89
C HIS A 250 -26.00 -3.58 3.30
N THR A 251 -24.75 -4.01 3.42
CA THR A 251 -24.09 -4.19 4.73
C THR A 251 -23.35 -2.93 5.17
N LEU A 252 -23.45 -2.58 6.46
CA LEU A 252 -22.86 -1.37 7.06
C LEU A 252 -21.72 -1.71 8.02
N ARG A 253 -20.65 -0.90 7.98
CA ARG A 253 -19.67 -0.76 9.09
C ARG A 253 -19.53 0.71 9.49
N VAL A 254 -19.52 0.96 10.79
CA VAL A 254 -19.10 2.26 11.36
C VAL A 254 -17.72 2.11 11.98
N ASP A 255 -16.80 3.00 11.66
CA ASP A 255 -15.50 3.17 12.32
C ASP A 255 -15.48 4.51 13.07
N THR A 256 -14.74 4.60 14.18
CA THR A 256 -14.69 5.82 15.01
C THR A 256 -13.26 6.16 15.41
N SER A 257 -12.86 7.42 15.22
CA SER A 257 -11.60 7.96 15.73
C SER A 257 -11.81 9.36 16.34
N ALA A 258 -10.88 9.77 17.20
CA ALA A 258 -11.04 10.99 17.98
C ALA A 258 -9.71 11.70 18.26
N ILE A 259 -9.75 13.03 18.33
CA ILE A 259 -8.64 13.87 18.77
C ILE A 259 -9.14 14.84 19.86
N ARG A 260 -8.69 14.62 21.10
CA ARG A 260 -9.07 15.42 22.29
C ARG A 260 -10.58 15.44 22.60
N SER A 261 -11.33 14.42 22.16
CA SER A 261 -12.76 14.33 22.44
C SER A 261 -13.05 14.14 23.93
N PRO A 262 -14.11 14.77 24.49
CA PRO A 262 -14.53 14.58 25.87
C PRO A 262 -15.24 13.23 26.12
N MET A 263 -15.64 12.52 25.06
CA MET A 263 -16.45 11.31 25.15
C MET A 263 -15.70 10.17 25.85
N LYS A 264 -16.38 9.47 26.75
CA LYS A 264 -15.75 8.47 27.64
C LYS A 264 -15.40 7.16 26.93
N SER A 265 -16.14 6.80 25.88
CA SER A 265 -15.96 5.55 25.15
C SER A 265 -16.21 5.72 23.65
N LEU A 266 -15.16 5.53 22.85
CA LEU A 266 -15.28 5.53 21.38
C LEU A 266 -16.14 4.36 20.87
N GLN A 267 -16.18 3.24 21.60
CA GLN A 267 -17.07 2.11 21.28
C GLN A 267 -18.55 2.49 21.49
N PHE A 268 -18.85 3.29 22.51
CA PHE A 268 -20.20 3.79 22.73
C PHE A 268 -20.58 4.84 21.66
N CYS A 269 -19.69 5.77 21.32
CA CYS A 269 -19.90 6.71 20.21
C CYS A 269 -20.15 6.00 18.87
N ASN A 270 -19.40 4.93 18.59
CA ASN A 270 -19.58 4.07 17.43
C ASN A 270 -20.97 3.43 17.39
N LEU A 271 -21.43 2.92 18.55
CA LEU A 271 -22.76 2.38 18.72
C LEU A 271 -23.84 3.45 18.46
N ARG A 272 -23.75 4.64 19.07
CA ARG A 272 -24.73 5.74 18.87
C ARG A 272 -24.85 6.17 17.40
N ALA A 273 -23.72 6.30 16.70
CA ALA A 273 -23.75 6.60 15.26
C ALA A 273 -24.39 5.47 14.44
N LYS A 274 -24.03 4.22 14.70
CA LYS A 274 -24.62 3.05 14.03
C LYS A 274 -26.13 2.94 14.29
N ASP A 275 -26.56 3.18 15.52
CA ASP A 275 -27.97 3.14 15.90
C ASP A 275 -28.75 4.25 15.17
N GLY A 276 -28.25 5.49 15.15
CA GLY A 276 -28.86 6.59 14.40
C GLY A 276 -28.97 6.35 12.88
N ILE A 277 -27.96 5.72 12.26
CA ILE A 277 -28.02 5.28 10.85
C ILE A 277 -29.12 4.23 10.66
N CYS A 278 -29.11 3.18 11.47
CA CYS A 278 -30.07 2.08 11.38
C CYS A 278 -31.51 2.51 11.65
N ASP A 279 -31.72 3.41 12.61
CA ASP A 279 -33.04 3.90 12.98
C ASP A 279 -33.60 4.80 11.87
N ARG A 280 -32.80 5.69 11.26
CA ARG A 280 -33.25 6.48 10.10
C ARG A 280 -33.69 5.58 8.93
N LEU A 281 -32.86 4.61 8.56
CA LEU A 281 -33.18 3.71 7.44
C LEU A 281 -34.43 2.87 7.74
N ARG A 282 -34.62 2.43 8.99
CA ARG A 282 -35.86 1.75 9.41
C ARG A 282 -37.08 2.68 9.35
N ASP A 283 -36.94 3.92 9.79
CA ASP A 283 -38.04 4.90 9.83
C ASP A 283 -38.50 5.31 8.41
N LEU A 284 -37.57 5.38 7.43
CA LEU A 284 -37.85 5.81 6.06
C LEU A 284 -38.12 4.66 5.07
N GLU A 285 -37.42 3.52 5.21
CA GLU A 285 -37.45 2.41 4.25
C GLU A 285 -38.02 1.11 4.86
N GLY A 286 -38.43 1.13 6.14
CA GLY A 286 -39.09 0.03 6.85
C GLY A 286 -38.14 -1.01 7.47
N GLU A 287 -36.92 -1.13 6.96
CA GLU A 287 -35.91 -2.09 7.44
C GLU A 287 -34.57 -1.41 7.75
N ARG A 288 -33.62 -2.14 8.34
CA ARG A 288 -32.27 -1.63 8.64
C ARG A 288 -31.20 -2.46 7.91
N PRO A 289 -30.05 -1.87 7.54
CA PRO A 289 -28.92 -2.63 7.02
C PRO A 289 -28.39 -3.62 8.05
N SER A 290 -27.83 -4.73 7.56
CA SER A 290 -27.08 -5.67 8.39
C SER A 290 -25.63 -5.18 8.59
N ILE A 291 -24.88 -5.79 9.52
CA ILE A 291 -23.51 -5.36 9.86
C ILE A 291 -22.51 -6.41 9.42
N ASP A 292 -21.66 -6.09 8.44
CA ASP A 292 -20.45 -6.86 8.11
C ASP A 292 -19.22 -6.05 8.54
N THR A 293 -18.44 -6.59 9.48
CA THR A 293 -17.22 -5.93 9.96
C THR A 293 -15.98 -6.23 9.10
N VAL A 294 -16.04 -7.21 8.21
CA VAL A 294 -14.94 -7.67 7.36
C VAL A 294 -15.04 -7.12 5.95
N ARG A 295 -16.20 -7.24 5.29
CA ARG A 295 -16.44 -6.78 3.91
C ARG A 295 -17.75 -5.98 3.79
N PRO A 296 -17.87 -4.84 4.50
CA PRO A 296 -19.04 -3.97 4.35
C PRO A 296 -19.18 -3.45 2.91
N ASP A 297 -20.42 -3.10 2.55
CA ASP A 297 -20.72 -2.38 1.31
C ASP A 297 -20.67 -0.87 1.55
N ALA A 298 -21.33 -0.42 2.62
CA ALA A 298 -21.24 0.94 3.12
C ALA A 298 -20.32 1.03 4.34
N ARG A 299 -19.35 1.95 4.30
CA ARG A 299 -18.50 2.28 5.45
C ARG A 299 -18.63 3.75 5.82
N VAL A 300 -18.98 3.99 7.09
CA VAL A 300 -19.11 5.32 7.67
C VAL A 300 -17.99 5.52 8.70
N HIS A 301 -17.35 6.67 8.68
CA HIS A 301 -16.32 7.05 9.65
C HIS A 301 -16.76 8.25 10.48
N LEU A 302 -16.96 8.03 11.78
CA LEU A 302 -17.19 9.08 12.77
C LEU A 302 -15.85 9.64 13.26
N PHE A 303 -15.62 10.93 13.03
CA PHE A 303 -14.49 11.66 13.59
C PHE A 303 -14.97 12.62 14.69
N LEU A 304 -14.34 12.54 15.87
CA LEU A 304 -14.67 13.34 17.04
C LEU A 304 -13.54 14.30 17.40
N THR A 305 -13.84 15.58 17.54
CA THR A 305 -12.94 16.57 18.14
C THR A 305 -13.33 16.85 19.58
N ALA A 306 -12.76 17.88 20.20
CA ALA A 306 -13.18 18.37 21.52
C ALA A 306 -14.60 18.96 21.52
N GLU A 307 -15.07 19.45 20.36
CA GLU A 307 -16.28 20.28 20.25
C GLU A 307 -17.26 19.80 19.17
N THR A 308 -16.82 18.95 18.23
CA THR A 308 -17.59 18.59 17.01
C THR A 308 -17.51 17.11 16.66
N ALA A 309 -18.59 16.59 16.10
CA ALA A 309 -18.63 15.33 15.37
C ALA A 309 -18.67 15.61 13.86
N THR A 310 -17.96 14.78 13.10
CA THR A 310 -18.06 14.75 11.63
C THR A 310 -18.29 13.32 11.18
N LEU A 311 -19.34 13.11 10.39
CA LEU A 311 -19.64 11.83 9.77
C LEU A 311 -19.16 11.88 8.32
N TYR A 312 -18.33 10.92 7.97
CA TYR A 312 -17.81 10.74 6.62
C TYR A 312 -18.30 9.43 6.01
N LEU A 313 -18.58 9.46 4.72
CA LEU A 313 -18.73 8.29 3.86
C LEU A 313 -17.35 7.90 3.31
N ASP A 314 -16.91 6.67 3.55
CA ASP A 314 -15.61 6.16 3.09
C ASP A 314 -15.73 5.54 1.71
N THR A 315 -15.26 6.29 0.71
CA THR A 315 -15.41 5.91 -0.70
C THR A 315 -14.31 4.94 -1.18
N SER A 316 -13.26 4.72 -0.38
CA SER A 316 -12.13 3.87 -0.78
C SER A 316 -12.34 2.38 -0.48
N GLY A 317 -13.18 2.02 0.50
CA GLY A 317 -13.42 0.63 0.89
C GLY A 317 -12.24 0.03 1.68
N GLU A 318 -11.28 -0.59 0.99
CA GLU A 318 -9.97 -0.93 1.58
C GLU A 318 -9.01 0.26 1.52
N SER A 319 -8.05 0.37 2.46
CA SER A 319 -7.10 1.48 2.47
C SER A 319 -6.30 1.56 1.16
N LEU A 320 -6.12 2.76 0.61
CA LEU A 320 -5.54 3.00 -0.72
C LEU A 320 -4.10 2.50 -0.90
N PHE A 321 -3.31 2.40 0.17
CA PHE A 321 -1.98 1.77 0.10
C PHE A 321 -2.03 0.32 -0.36
N LYS A 322 -3.14 -0.41 -0.13
CA LYS A 322 -3.34 -1.73 -0.71
C LYS A 322 -3.67 -1.59 -2.19
N ARG A 323 -2.63 -1.59 -3.03
CA ARG A 323 -2.74 -1.45 -4.50
C ARG A 323 -3.34 -2.67 -5.20
N GLY A 324 -3.18 -3.86 -4.60
CA GLY A 324 -3.64 -5.15 -5.14
C GLY A 324 -2.51 -6.14 -5.44
N TRP A 325 -1.30 -5.66 -5.75
CA TRP A 325 -0.18 -6.53 -6.16
C TRP A 325 0.56 -7.24 -5.02
N ARG A 326 0.53 -6.72 -3.78
CA ARG A 326 1.18 -7.36 -2.63
C ARG A 326 0.25 -8.36 -1.95
N LEU A 327 0.61 -9.64 -2.01
CA LEU A 327 -0.04 -10.72 -1.24
C LEU A 327 0.73 -11.07 0.04
N ASP A 328 2.06 -10.93 0.03
CA ASP A 328 2.94 -11.48 1.05
C ASP A 328 2.92 -10.64 2.35
N LYS A 329 2.53 -11.28 3.47
CA LYS A 329 2.55 -10.70 4.84
C LYS A 329 3.91 -10.90 5.51
N GLY A 330 4.99 -10.51 4.84
CA GLY A 330 6.35 -10.54 5.41
C GLY A 330 6.48 -9.64 6.65
N GLU A 331 7.63 -9.70 7.32
CA GLU A 331 7.86 -8.90 8.54
C GLU A 331 7.80 -7.39 8.26
N ALA A 332 6.65 -6.77 8.57
CA ALA A 332 6.37 -5.33 8.46
C ALA A 332 7.10 -4.63 7.28
N PRO A 333 6.71 -4.92 6.02
CA PRO A 333 7.18 -4.18 4.85
C PRO A 333 6.74 -2.71 4.92
N LEU A 334 7.50 -1.85 4.26
CA LEU A 334 7.13 -0.45 4.03
C LEU A 334 5.77 -0.40 3.30
N ARG A 335 4.85 0.44 3.77
CA ARG A 335 3.56 0.68 3.08
C ARG A 335 3.80 1.41 1.76
N GLU A 336 2.99 1.09 0.77
CA GLU A 336 3.06 1.60 -0.60
C GLU A 336 2.89 3.12 -0.66
N ASN A 337 1.91 3.68 0.06
CA ASN A 337 1.71 5.13 0.12
C ASN A 337 2.85 5.88 0.84
N LEU A 338 3.52 5.22 1.80
CA LEU A 338 4.74 5.75 2.41
C LEU A 338 5.91 5.68 1.42
N ALA A 339 6.06 4.60 0.65
CA ALA A 339 7.08 4.47 -0.38
C ALA A 339 6.97 5.55 -1.47
N ALA A 340 5.77 5.77 -2.00
CA ALA A 340 5.47 6.90 -2.90
C ALA A 340 5.79 8.26 -2.23
N GLY A 341 5.46 8.41 -0.95
CA GLY A 341 5.80 9.61 -0.17
C GLY A 341 7.30 9.85 -0.02
N LEU A 342 8.11 8.80 0.12
CA LEU A 342 9.57 8.93 0.17
C LEU A 342 10.14 9.40 -1.17
N LEU A 343 9.63 8.91 -2.30
CA LEU A 343 10.02 9.36 -3.64
C LEU A 343 9.68 10.85 -3.85
N ALA A 344 8.46 11.27 -3.45
CA ALA A 344 8.04 12.66 -3.52
C ALA A 344 8.89 13.59 -2.62
N LEU A 345 9.15 13.20 -1.36
CA LEU A 345 9.98 13.97 -0.42
C LEU A 345 11.47 14.00 -0.78
N ALA A 346 11.97 12.96 -1.45
CA ALA A 346 13.31 12.93 -2.02
C ALA A 346 13.45 13.93 -3.20
N GLY A 347 12.34 14.32 -3.82
CA GLY A 347 12.35 15.10 -5.06
C GLY A 347 12.97 14.31 -6.21
N TRP A 348 12.67 13.01 -6.29
CA TRP A 348 13.10 12.17 -7.41
C TRP A 348 12.37 12.60 -8.69
N ASP A 349 13.15 12.78 -9.77
CA ASP A 349 12.62 12.98 -11.12
C ASP A 349 12.28 11.60 -11.72
N PRO A 350 11.01 11.32 -12.09
CA PRO A 350 10.61 10.03 -12.66
C PRO A 350 11.34 9.64 -13.96
N ALA A 351 11.93 10.61 -14.67
CA ALA A 351 12.75 10.38 -15.86
C ALA A 351 14.24 10.08 -15.54
N ALA A 352 14.64 10.03 -14.27
CA ALA A 352 16.02 9.84 -13.85
C ALA A 352 16.28 8.45 -13.21
N PRO A 353 17.51 7.91 -13.35
CA PRO A 353 17.88 6.61 -12.77
C PRO A 353 17.61 6.54 -11.26
N LEU A 354 17.04 5.42 -10.81
CA LEU A 354 16.75 5.17 -9.40
C LEU A 354 17.31 3.82 -8.96
N MET A 355 17.92 3.80 -7.78
CA MET A 355 18.44 2.60 -7.16
C MET A 355 17.93 2.44 -5.71
N ASP A 356 17.59 1.21 -5.34
CA ASP A 356 17.38 0.82 -3.94
C ASP A 356 18.32 -0.35 -3.59
N PRO A 357 19.45 -0.10 -2.90
CA PRO A 357 20.43 -1.13 -2.54
C PRO A 357 20.04 -1.98 -1.31
N PHE A 358 18.84 -1.78 -0.77
CA PHE A 358 18.24 -2.61 0.28
C PHE A 358 16.76 -2.84 -0.03
N CYS A 359 16.46 -3.25 -1.27
CA CYS A 359 15.11 -3.15 -1.83
C CYS A 359 14.08 -4.08 -1.18
N GLY A 360 14.51 -5.12 -0.47
CA GLY A 360 13.65 -6.12 0.13
C GLY A 360 12.63 -6.64 -0.88
N SER A 361 11.35 -6.52 -0.53
CA SER A 361 10.20 -6.91 -1.39
C SER A 361 9.88 -5.96 -2.56
N GLY A 362 10.76 -5.01 -2.89
CA GLY A 362 10.67 -4.14 -4.08
C GLY A 362 9.75 -2.92 -3.97
N THR A 363 9.21 -2.59 -2.78
CA THR A 363 8.12 -1.59 -2.64
C THR A 363 8.43 -0.23 -3.27
N ILE A 364 9.61 0.32 -3.00
CA ILE A 364 9.98 1.66 -3.46
C ILE A 364 10.08 1.68 -5.00
N LEU A 365 10.68 0.65 -5.59
CA LEU A 365 10.88 0.58 -7.04
C LEU A 365 9.58 0.27 -7.80
N ILE A 366 8.65 -0.50 -7.22
CA ILE A 366 7.34 -0.75 -7.84
C ILE A 366 6.49 0.53 -7.86
N GLU A 367 6.43 1.27 -6.75
CA GLU A 367 5.74 2.57 -6.75
C GLU A 367 6.47 3.60 -7.66
N ALA A 368 7.80 3.54 -7.75
CA ALA A 368 8.59 4.37 -8.68
C ALA A 368 8.26 4.07 -10.15
N ALA A 369 8.21 2.79 -10.54
CA ALA A 369 7.79 2.37 -11.89
C ALA A 369 6.36 2.84 -12.19
N TRP A 370 5.43 2.68 -11.25
CA TRP A 370 4.05 3.19 -11.39
C TRP A 370 3.96 4.71 -11.47
N ILE A 371 4.86 5.46 -10.83
CA ILE A 371 4.95 6.91 -10.97
C ILE A 371 5.48 7.28 -12.36
N ALA A 372 6.60 6.70 -12.80
CA ALA A 372 7.25 7.02 -14.05
C ALA A 372 6.45 6.59 -15.30
N LEU A 373 5.77 5.43 -15.24
CA LEU A 373 4.87 4.97 -16.31
C LEU A 373 3.50 5.69 -16.31
N GLY A 374 3.21 6.54 -15.33
CA GLY A 374 1.90 7.19 -15.18
C GLY A 374 0.76 6.27 -14.68
N VAL A 375 1.06 5.02 -14.30
CA VAL A 375 0.07 4.03 -13.83
C VAL A 375 -0.65 4.53 -12.57
N PRO A 376 -1.98 4.71 -12.58
CA PRO A 376 -2.73 5.12 -11.40
C PRO A 376 -2.67 4.04 -10.31
N PRO A 377 -2.42 4.38 -9.04
CA PRO A 377 -2.32 3.41 -7.94
C PRO A 377 -3.60 2.61 -7.71
N GLY A 378 -4.74 3.13 -8.18
CA GLY A 378 -6.06 2.54 -8.07
C GLY A 378 -6.48 1.59 -9.20
N ILE A 379 -5.68 1.43 -10.26
CA ILE A 379 -6.18 0.92 -11.56
C ILE A 379 -6.66 -0.53 -11.57
N SER A 380 -6.15 -1.36 -10.64
CA SER A 380 -6.41 -2.81 -10.56
C SER A 380 -7.10 -3.24 -9.26
N ARG A 381 -7.82 -2.32 -8.59
CA ARG A 381 -8.49 -2.60 -7.31
C ARG A 381 -9.91 -2.04 -7.27
N PRO A 382 -10.82 -2.66 -6.47
CA PRO A 382 -12.13 -2.10 -6.21
C PRO A 382 -12.09 -0.97 -5.16
N PHE A 383 -13.16 -0.19 -5.14
CA PHE A 383 -13.42 0.91 -4.23
C PHE A 383 -14.75 0.72 -3.49
N GLY A 384 -14.95 1.53 -2.45
CA GLY A 384 -16.20 1.52 -1.66
C GLY A 384 -17.37 2.15 -2.43
N PHE A 385 -17.10 3.18 -3.24
CA PHE A 385 -18.14 3.87 -4.01
C PHE A 385 -18.83 2.98 -5.05
N GLU A 386 -18.15 1.96 -5.58
CA GLU A 386 -18.71 1.03 -6.58
C GLU A 386 -19.89 0.19 -6.04
N ARG A 387 -20.06 0.15 -4.71
CA ARG A 387 -21.13 -0.59 -4.01
C ARG A 387 -22.25 0.30 -3.48
N LEU A 388 -22.21 1.60 -3.73
CA LEU A 388 -23.22 2.54 -3.25
C LEU A 388 -24.38 2.64 -4.25
N ARG A 389 -25.53 3.10 -3.76
CA ARG A 389 -26.66 3.50 -4.59
C ARG A 389 -26.21 4.56 -5.61
N ASP A 390 -26.84 4.54 -6.78
CA ASP A 390 -26.63 5.48 -7.89
C ASP A 390 -25.18 5.54 -8.45
N HIS A 391 -24.34 4.52 -8.24
CA HIS A 391 -23.03 4.42 -8.89
C HIS A 391 -23.16 4.28 -10.42
N ASP A 392 -22.67 5.27 -11.17
CA ASP A 392 -22.59 5.22 -12.64
C ASP A 392 -21.34 4.42 -13.07
N SER A 393 -21.51 3.10 -13.15
CA SER A 393 -20.46 2.19 -13.63
C SER A 393 -19.91 2.57 -15.01
N ARG A 394 -20.73 3.14 -15.90
CA ARG A 394 -20.27 3.56 -17.24
C ARG A 394 -19.38 4.80 -17.17
N ALA A 395 -19.65 5.74 -16.26
CA ALA A 395 -18.77 6.89 -16.04
C ALA A 395 -17.43 6.45 -15.44
N TRP A 396 -17.48 5.54 -14.47
CA TRP A 396 -16.30 4.95 -13.86
C TRP A 396 -15.45 4.15 -14.86
N ASP A 397 -16.08 3.34 -15.73
CA ASP A 397 -15.39 2.61 -16.80
C ASP A 397 -14.68 3.54 -17.78
N ARG A 398 -15.32 4.64 -18.20
CA ARG A 398 -14.66 5.67 -19.04
C ARG A 398 -13.43 6.26 -18.34
N LEU A 399 -13.53 6.60 -17.06
CA LEU A 399 -12.40 7.13 -16.29
C LEU A 399 -11.26 6.10 -16.15
N ARG A 400 -11.57 4.81 -15.97
CA ARG A 400 -10.57 3.73 -15.96
C ARG A 400 -9.91 3.51 -17.34
N GLN A 401 -10.69 3.58 -18.43
CA GLN A 401 -10.18 3.44 -19.80
C GLN A 401 -9.27 4.60 -20.19
N GLU A 402 -9.68 5.84 -19.91
CA GLU A 402 -8.83 7.03 -20.09
C GLU A 402 -7.53 6.91 -19.29
N ALA A 403 -7.60 6.44 -18.05
CA ALA A 403 -6.43 6.25 -17.21
C ALA A 403 -5.47 5.17 -17.74
N ARG A 404 -5.98 4.10 -18.37
CA ARG A 404 -5.15 3.08 -19.05
C ARG A 404 -4.50 3.61 -20.31
N ALA A 405 -5.24 4.37 -21.12
CA ALA A 405 -4.73 4.95 -22.37
C ALA A 405 -3.58 5.96 -22.16
N ASN A 406 -3.47 6.54 -20.96
CA ASN A 406 -2.39 7.47 -20.57
C ASN A 406 -1.15 6.78 -19.96
N VAL A 407 -1.14 5.45 -19.81
CA VAL A 407 0.04 4.72 -19.30
C VAL A 407 1.13 4.65 -20.38
N LEU A 408 2.36 5.01 -20.02
CA LEU A 408 3.52 4.89 -20.90
C LEU A 408 3.93 3.43 -21.08
N PRO A 409 4.40 3.01 -22.27
CA PRO A 409 4.72 1.61 -22.56
C PRO A 409 6.06 1.14 -21.96
N GLN A 410 6.97 2.07 -21.64
CA GLN A 410 8.31 1.79 -21.14
C GLN A 410 8.85 2.97 -20.31
N LEU A 411 9.93 2.72 -19.56
CA LEU A 411 10.65 3.72 -18.79
C LEU A 411 11.78 4.36 -19.61
N ASP A 412 12.03 5.65 -19.40
CA ASP A 412 13.17 6.36 -20.00
C ASP A 412 14.50 6.08 -19.27
N ALA A 413 14.45 5.66 -18.00
CA ALA A 413 15.60 5.46 -17.14
C ALA A 413 15.52 4.15 -16.32
N PRO A 414 16.67 3.52 -15.98
CA PRO A 414 16.69 2.25 -15.27
C PRO A 414 16.28 2.39 -13.79
N LEU A 415 15.47 1.44 -13.33
CA LEU A 415 15.16 1.19 -11.93
C LEU A 415 15.88 -0.10 -11.49
N VAL A 416 16.71 -0.02 -10.44
CA VAL A 416 17.57 -1.13 -10.01
C VAL A 416 17.42 -1.42 -8.52
N GLY A 417 17.04 -2.65 -8.18
CA GLY A 417 16.88 -3.12 -6.82
C GLY A 417 17.92 -4.17 -6.48
N ILE A 418 18.62 -3.98 -5.36
CA ILE A 418 19.57 -4.96 -4.84
C ILE A 418 19.17 -5.31 -3.41
N ASP A 419 19.24 -6.59 -3.09
CA ASP A 419 19.16 -7.10 -1.73
C ASP A 419 20.08 -8.32 -1.58
N ARG A 420 20.55 -8.55 -0.36
CA ARG A 420 21.41 -9.69 -0.04
C ARG A 420 20.61 -10.97 0.17
N ASP A 421 19.32 -10.87 0.49
CA ASP A 421 18.43 -12.01 0.63
C ASP A 421 17.81 -12.44 -0.73
N PRO A 422 18.13 -13.64 -1.25
CA PRO A 422 17.49 -14.16 -2.46
C PRO A 422 15.97 -14.32 -2.34
N ALA A 423 15.45 -14.59 -1.14
CA ALA A 423 14.01 -14.72 -0.92
C ALA A 423 13.29 -13.37 -1.04
N ALA A 424 13.91 -12.29 -0.58
CA ALA A 424 13.43 -10.92 -0.77
C ALA A 424 13.40 -10.53 -2.25
N ILE A 425 14.47 -10.78 -3.01
CA ILE A 425 14.53 -10.55 -4.46
C ILE A 425 13.45 -11.35 -5.21
N ALA A 426 13.28 -12.63 -4.89
CA ALA A 426 12.22 -13.44 -5.47
C ALA A 426 10.81 -12.90 -5.12
N ALA A 427 10.63 -12.32 -3.93
CA ALA A 427 9.37 -11.65 -3.56
C ALA A 427 9.17 -10.32 -4.31
N ALA A 428 10.23 -9.55 -4.55
CA ALA A 428 10.19 -8.32 -5.34
C ALA A 428 9.78 -8.60 -6.79
N GLN A 429 10.37 -9.61 -7.42
CA GLN A 429 10.02 -10.06 -8.78
C GLN A 429 8.53 -10.48 -8.88
N ARG A 430 8.04 -11.34 -7.97
CA ARG A 430 6.61 -11.71 -7.91
C ARG A 430 5.68 -10.54 -7.64
N ASN A 431 6.12 -9.54 -6.89
CA ASN A 431 5.33 -8.33 -6.63
C ASN A 431 5.27 -7.42 -7.87
N ALA A 432 6.37 -7.27 -8.61
CA ALA A 432 6.41 -6.52 -9.86
C ALA A 432 5.55 -7.17 -10.96
N GLU A 433 5.60 -8.49 -11.08
CA GLU A 433 4.73 -9.29 -11.96
C GLU A 433 3.24 -9.04 -11.65
N ARG A 434 2.84 -9.13 -10.38
CA ARG A 434 1.45 -8.81 -9.95
C ARG A 434 1.09 -7.34 -10.06
N ALA A 435 2.08 -6.45 -10.14
CA ALA A 435 1.92 -5.03 -10.43
C ALA A 435 1.87 -4.75 -11.95
N TRP A 436 1.84 -5.81 -12.77
CA TRP A 436 1.81 -5.80 -14.23
C TRP A 436 3.00 -5.08 -14.87
N LEU A 437 4.16 -5.18 -14.22
CA LEU A 437 5.43 -4.68 -14.74
C LEU A 437 6.18 -5.83 -15.44
N SER A 438 6.78 -5.53 -16.60
CA SER A 438 7.60 -6.52 -17.30
C SER A 438 8.88 -6.81 -16.52
N ALA A 439 9.48 -7.99 -16.74
CA ALA A 439 10.77 -8.35 -16.15
C ALA A 439 11.91 -7.39 -16.52
N GLU A 440 11.73 -6.58 -17.57
CA GLU A 440 12.69 -5.57 -18.04
C GLU A 440 12.45 -4.18 -17.40
N THR A 441 11.28 -3.96 -16.77
CA THR A 441 10.91 -2.66 -16.18
C THR A 441 11.71 -2.34 -14.91
N ILE A 442 11.99 -3.35 -14.06
CA ILE A 442 12.80 -3.19 -12.86
C ILE A 442 13.82 -4.31 -12.78
N ARG A 443 15.10 -3.96 -12.71
CA ARG A 443 16.19 -4.94 -12.59
C ARG A 443 16.42 -5.27 -11.12
N PHE A 444 15.95 -6.43 -10.68
CA PHE A 444 16.18 -6.96 -9.33
C PHE A 444 17.33 -7.96 -9.31
N GLU A 445 18.36 -7.69 -8.49
CA GLU A 445 19.60 -8.47 -8.41
C GLU A 445 19.88 -8.92 -6.96
N VAL A 446 20.36 -10.16 -6.80
CA VAL A 446 20.93 -10.60 -5.51
C VAL A 446 22.36 -10.06 -5.41
N GLY A 447 22.63 -9.23 -4.41
CA GLY A 447 23.91 -8.56 -4.27
C GLY A 447 24.12 -7.89 -2.92
N ASP A 448 25.25 -7.21 -2.76
CA ASP A 448 25.59 -6.50 -1.52
C ASP A 448 25.77 -5.01 -1.81
N ALA A 449 25.06 -4.17 -1.05
CA ALA A 449 25.14 -2.70 -1.13
C ALA A 449 26.59 -2.18 -1.05
N ARG A 450 27.48 -2.89 -0.35
CA ARG A 450 28.89 -2.54 -0.16
C ARG A 450 29.76 -2.75 -1.41
N THR A 451 29.29 -3.51 -2.39
CA THR A 451 30.03 -3.77 -3.65
C THR A 451 29.26 -3.35 -4.89
N ALA A 452 27.98 -3.02 -4.77
CA ALA A 452 27.15 -2.54 -5.86
C ALA A 452 27.72 -1.28 -6.53
N LEU A 453 27.60 -1.21 -7.86
CA LEU A 453 27.99 -0.07 -8.68
C LEU A 453 26.74 0.68 -9.14
N PRO A 454 26.82 2.01 -9.37
CA PRO A 454 25.69 2.75 -9.91
C PRO A 454 25.36 2.28 -11.34
N PRO A 455 24.08 2.20 -11.72
CA PRO A 455 23.66 1.86 -13.08
C PRO A 455 23.82 3.00 -14.11
N ALA A 456 24.21 4.21 -13.66
CA ALA A 456 24.36 5.41 -14.48
C ALA A 456 25.30 6.43 -13.79
N ASP A 457 25.77 7.44 -14.52
CA ASP A 457 26.70 8.45 -13.98
C ASP A 457 26.06 9.33 -12.89
N SER A 458 24.75 9.56 -12.95
CA SER A 458 23.98 10.29 -11.94
C SER A 458 22.59 9.65 -11.74
N GLY A 459 21.99 9.90 -10.58
CA GLY A 459 20.69 9.31 -10.23
C GLY A 459 20.32 9.52 -8.77
N TRP A 460 19.25 8.84 -8.35
CA TRP A 460 18.75 8.86 -6.98
C TRP A 460 18.95 7.49 -6.32
N ILE A 461 19.37 7.48 -5.06
CA ILE A 461 19.14 6.35 -4.17
C ILE A 461 17.97 6.73 -3.26
N VAL A 462 16.91 5.94 -3.25
CA VAL A 462 15.80 6.06 -2.28
C VAL A 462 15.62 4.69 -1.65
N THR A 463 15.90 4.57 -0.35
CA THR A 463 16.05 3.25 0.29
C THR A 463 15.59 3.22 1.74
N ASN A 464 15.06 2.05 2.14
CA ASN A 464 14.67 1.71 3.51
C ASN A 464 15.59 0.59 4.03
N PRO A 465 16.84 0.90 4.42
CA PRO A 465 17.77 -0.08 4.96
C PRO A 465 17.25 -0.66 6.27
N PRO A 466 17.76 -1.81 6.73
CA PRO A 466 17.37 -2.34 8.03
C PRO A 466 17.88 -1.45 9.16
N TYR A 467 17.08 -1.31 10.22
CA TYR A 467 17.37 -0.49 11.40
C TYR A 467 16.69 -1.04 12.66
N GLY A 468 17.17 -0.62 13.84
CA GLY A 468 16.66 -1.11 15.14
C GLY A 468 17.06 -2.56 15.41
N GLU A 469 16.16 -3.34 16.02
CA GLU A 469 16.37 -4.76 16.37
C GLU A 469 16.56 -5.69 15.14
N ARG A 470 16.39 -5.17 13.91
CA ARG A 470 16.51 -5.91 12.64
C ARG A 470 17.95 -6.13 12.16
N LEU A 471 18.92 -5.50 12.80
CA LEU A 471 20.34 -5.76 12.65
C LEU A 471 20.94 -5.89 14.04
N ASP A 472 21.77 -6.90 14.27
CA ASP A 472 22.60 -6.92 15.46
C ASP A 472 23.56 -5.72 15.47
N MET A 473 23.97 -5.26 16.65
CA MET A 473 24.78 -4.05 16.78
C MET A 473 26.14 -4.13 16.06
N HIS A 474 26.74 -5.33 15.96
CA HIS A 474 28.06 -5.50 15.35
C HIS A 474 28.00 -5.52 13.82
N ALA A 475 26.91 -6.01 13.23
CA ALA A 475 26.63 -5.88 11.81
C ALA A 475 26.42 -4.40 11.43
N GLN A 476 25.77 -3.59 12.27
CA GLN A 476 25.63 -2.14 12.03
C GLN A 476 26.97 -1.40 12.06
N GLU A 477 27.87 -1.78 12.97
CA GLU A 477 29.20 -1.16 13.13
C GLU A 477 30.11 -1.34 11.88
N THR A 478 29.88 -2.38 11.08
CA THR A 478 30.65 -2.69 9.87
C THR A 478 29.95 -2.27 8.58
N LEU A 479 28.63 -2.49 8.48
CA LEU A 479 27.85 -2.22 7.26
C LEU A 479 27.89 -0.73 6.84
N TRP A 480 27.66 0.19 7.77
CA TRP A 480 27.54 1.62 7.40
C TRP A 480 28.87 2.26 6.97
N PRO A 481 30.02 2.01 7.63
CA PRO A 481 31.31 2.51 7.14
C PRO A 481 31.71 1.94 5.78
N GLU A 482 31.46 0.64 5.53
CA GLU A 482 31.79 -0.01 4.25
C GLU A 482 30.92 0.50 3.12
N TRP A 483 29.60 0.60 3.32
CA TRP A 483 28.69 1.17 2.33
C TRP A 483 28.99 2.66 2.07
N ALA A 484 29.32 3.44 3.11
CA ALA A 484 29.72 4.82 2.94
C ALA A 484 31.02 4.98 2.14
N ALA A 485 31.97 4.04 2.24
CA ALA A 485 33.17 4.04 1.40
C ALA A 485 32.82 3.76 -0.08
N GLN A 486 31.92 2.80 -0.34
CA GLN A 486 31.44 2.49 -1.69
C GLN A 486 30.71 3.68 -2.32
N LEU A 487 29.79 4.31 -1.59
CA LEU A 487 29.08 5.53 -2.01
C LEU A 487 30.05 6.66 -2.39
N LYS A 488 31.05 6.95 -1.55
CA LYS A 488 32.04 8.01 -1.79
C LYS A 488 32.99 7.73 -2.95
N ARG A 489 33.19 6.46 -3.30
CA ARG A 489 34.10 6.04 -4.37
C ARG A 489 33.44 5.99 -5.75
N HIS A 490 32.15 5.66 -5.80
CA HIS A 490 31.47 5.34 -7.07
C HIS A 490 30.23 6.18 -7.37
N TYR A 491 29.57 6.79 -6.38
CA TYR A 491 28.28 7.45 -6.54
C TYR A 491 28.39 9.00 -6.51
N ALA A 492 29.49 9.57 -6.99
CA ALA A 492 29.56 11.01 -7.21
C ALA A 492 28.50 11.44 -8.24
N GLY A 493 27.79 12.55 -8.00
CA GLY A 493 26.66 12.99 -8.83
C GLY A 493 25.30 12.36 -8.46
N TRP A 494 25.22 11.53 -7.42
CA TRP A 494 23.97 10.91 -6.96
C TRP A 494 23.35 11.59 -5.73
N HIS A 495 22.02 11.57 -5.66
CA HIS A 495 21.25 12.05 -4.52
C HIS A 495 20.81 10.87 -3.62
N LEU A 496 21.37 10.78 -2.42
CA LEU A 496 21.08 9.71 -1.47
C LEU A 496 19.98 10.11 -0.50
N ASN A 497 18.90 9.34 -0.46
CA ASN A 497 17.74 9.53 0.40
C ASN A 497 17.47 8.24 1.20
N VAL A 498 17.56 8.32 2.53
CA VAL A 498 17.46 7.14 3.42
C VAL A 498 16.43 7.38 4.50
N ILE A 499 15.43 6.50 4.60
CA ILE A 499 14.54 6.44 5.77
C ILE A 499 15.17 5.56 6.87
N THR A 500 15.24 6.07 8.09
CA THR A 500 15.65 5.29 9.26
C THR A 500 15.12 5.89 10.56
N SER A 501 14.95 5.07 11.60
CA SER A 501 14.71 5.56 12.97
C SER A 501 16.00 5.95 13.71
N ASP A 502 17.18 5.57 13.21
CA ASP A 502 18.45 5.97 13.84
C ASP A 502 18.81 7.42 13.49
N LEU A 503 18.73 8.29 14.50
CA LEU A 503 19.11 9.70 14.38
C LEU A 503 20.63 9.93 14.30
N LYS A 504 21.46 8.90 14.57
CA LYS A 504 22.94 8.91 14.47
C LYS A 504 23.45 8.38 13.12
N PHE A 505 22.55 7.95 12.23
CA PHE A 505 22.90 7.38 10.94
C PHE A 505 23.81 8.27 10.05
N PRO A 506 23.65 9.60 9.98
CA PRO A 506 24.59 10.47 9.25
C PRO A 506 26.04 10.40 9.76
N GLN A 507 26.22 10.23 11.07
CA GLN A 507 27.53 10.06 11.69
C GLN A 507 28.16 8.72 11.31
N ALA A 508 27.36 7.65 11.23
CA ALA A 508 27.81 6.33 10.78
C ALA A 508 28.32 6.36 9.33
N LEU A 509 27.58 7.02 8.43
CA LEU A 509 28.03 7.23 7.04
C LEU A 509 29.17 8.26 6.92
N ARG A 510 29.43 9.06 7.96
CA ARG A 510 30.28 10.26 7.90
C ARG A 510 29.90 11.15 6.71
N LEU A 511 28.61 11.46 6.58
CA LEU A 511 28.03 12.33 5.56
C LEU A 511 27.18 13.42 6.24
N LYS A 512 27.17 14.63 5.67
CA LYS A 512 26.36 15.75 6.17
C LYS A 512 25.04 15.77 5.41
N ALA A 513 23.95 15.37 6.07
CA ALA A 513 22.61 15.50 5.49
C ALA A 513 22.26 16.98 5.31
N HIS A 514 21.81 17.39 4.12
CA HIS A 514 21.33 18.75 3.87
C HIS A 514 19.87 18.94 4.31
N ARG A 515 19.10 17.85 4.39
CA ARG A 515 17.68 17.85 4.78
C ARG A 515 17.33 16.61 5.61
N ARG A 516 16.41 16.78 6.55
CA ARG A 516 15.98 15.78 7.54
C ARG A 516 14.46 15.88 7.75
N THR A 517 13.68 15.13 6.99
CA THR A 517 12.21 15.23 7.03
C THR A 517 11.61 14.22 8.03
N PRO A 518 10.77 14.64 8.99
CA PRO A 518 10.02 13.72 9.85
C PRO A 518 9.03 12.86 9.05
N VAL A 519 9.10 11.54 9.21
CA VAL A 519 8.20 10.57 8.54
C VAL A 519 7.89 9.42 9.50
N HIS A 520 6.71 8.80 9.39
CA HIS A 520 6.32 7.71 10.30
C HIS A 520 6.16 6.38 9.56
N ASN A 521 7.00 5.39 9.89
CA ASN A 521 6.85 4.02 9.39
C ASN A 521 6.00 3.20 10.36
N GLY A 522 4.68 3.24 10.17
CA GLY A 522 3.72 2.68 11.12
C GLY A 522 3.74 3.46 12.43
N ALA A 523 4.17 2.83 13.52
CA ALA A 523 4.33 3.46 14.83
C ALA A 523 5.76 4.00 15.09
N LEU A 524 6.70 3.79 14.16
CA LEU A 524 8.10 4.19 14.32
C LEU A 524 8.30 5.64 13.84
N ASP A 525 8.83 6.48 14.72
CA ASP A 525 9.28 7.84 14.40
C ASP A 525 10.61 7.75 13.62
N CYS A 526 10.57 8.07 12.33
CA CYS A 526 11.70 7.96 11.41
C CYS A 526 12.06 9.32 10.80
N ARG A 527 13.26 9.43 10.23
CA ARG A 527 13.65 10.58 9.40
C ARG A 527 14.01 10.09 8.01
N LEU A 528 13.54 10.80 7.00
CA LEU A 528 14.15 10.76 5.67
C LEU A 528 15.33 11.73 5.67
N PHE A 529 16.54 11.19 5.59
CA PHE A 529 17.77 11.95 5.44
C PHE A 529 18.12 12.07 3.96
N ALA A 530 18.33 13.29 3.48
CA ALA A 530 18.83 13.55 2.14
C ALA A 530 20.30 14.02 2.20
N PHE A 531 21.12 13.50 1.29
CA PHE A 531 22.53 13.81 1.12
C PHE A 531 22.85 13.96 -0.37
N ASP A 532 23.72 14.91 -0.71
CA ASP A 532 24.31 15.01 -2.04
C ASP A 532 25.68 14.35 -2.03
N LEU A 533 25.91 13.39 -2.94
CA LEU A 533 27.17 12.69 -3.09
C LEU A 533 28.00 13.42 -4.15
N VAL A 534 29.06 14.09 -3.71
CA VAL A 534 29.94 14.91 -4.57
C VAL A 534 31.31 14.27 -4.71
N GLU A 535 31.99 14.54 -5.83
CA GLU A 535 33.38 14.15 -6.00
C GLU A 535 34.28 14.93 -5.03
N GLY A 536 35.16 14.23 -4.32
CA GLY A 536 36.09 14.82 -3.36
C GLY A 536 35.46 15.22 -2.01
N SER A 537 35.94 16.31 -1.43
CA SER A 537 35.61 16.71 -0.05
C SER A 537 34.60 17.85 -0.03
N ASN A 538 33.40 17.60 0.51
CA ASN A 538 32.36 18.62 0.76
C ASN A 538 32.69 19.53 1.98
N ARG A 539 33.98 19.80 2.23
CA ARG A 539 34.43 20.90 3.07
C ARG A 539 34.63 22.10 2.16
N HIS A 540 33.80 23.12 2.33
CA HIS A 540 34.21 24.48 1.95
C HIS A 540 35.59 24.75 2.56
N LYS A 541 36.58 25.09 1.72
CA LYS A 541 37.79 25.77 2.16
C LYS A 541 37.42 27.23 2.43
N ASP A 542 36.85 27.47 3.60
CA ASP A 542 36.69 28.83 4.11
C ASP A 542 38.07 29.36 4.52
N GLY A 543 38.64 30.23 3.69
CA GLY A 543 39.90 30.93 3.98
C GLY A 543 41.15 30.24 3.43
N ALA A 544 42.13 31.09 3.07
CA ALA A 544 43.49 30.73 2.71
C ALA A 544 44.38 30.63 3.96
#